data_AF-A0A7R6SU72-F1
#
_entry.id   AF-A0A7R6SU72-F1
#
_cell.length_a   1.000
_cell.length_b   1.000
_cell.length_c   1.000
_cell.angle_alpha   90.00
_cell.angle_beta   90.00
_cell.angle_gamma   90.00
#
_symmetry.space_group_name_H-M   'P 1'
#
loop_
_entity.id
_entity.type
_entity.pdbx_description
1 polymer ?
#
loop_
_entity_poly.entity_id
_entity_poly.type
_entity_poly.pdbx_seq_one_letter_code
_entity_poly.pdbx_strand_id
1 'polypeptide(L)' 'MKIFSAVVALCLAVFLFFLAHDMEGISLLRMGYIVGGVCLLTLTLFIFVPPKTDESE' A
#
# COMPACT_ATOMS: atom_id res chain seq x y z
N MET A 1 4.26 -11.77 14.54
CA MET A 1 4.90 -11.73 13.20
C MET A 1 4.03 -11.07 12.13
N LYS A 2 2.72 -11.34 12.04
CA LYS A 2 1.82 -10.71 11.07
C LYS A 2 1.79 -9.17 11.16
N ILE A 3 1.55 -8.60 12.35
CA ILE A 3 1.45 -7.14 12.54
C ILE A 3 2.73 -6.40 12.13
N PHE A 4 3.90 -6.97 12.43
CA PHE A 4 5.19 -6.42 12.01
C PHE A 4 5.30 -6.32 10.48
N SER A 5 4.84 -7.35 9.76
CA SER A 5 4.80 -7.34 8.29
C SER A 5 3.83 -6.28 7.74
N ALA A 6 2.70 -6.01 8.40
CA ALA A 6 1.77 -4.95 8.01
C ALA A 6 2.41 -3.56 8.15
N VAL A 7 3.11 -3.33 9.27
CA VAL A 7 3.82 -2.06 9.51
C VAL A 7 4.92 -1.84 8.47
N VAL A 8 5.68 -2.89 8.14
CA VAL A 8 6.72 -2.83 7.10
C VAL A 8 6.11 -2.54 5.73
N ALA A 9 5.01 -3.20 5.37
CA ALA A 9 4.33 -2.98 4.09
C ALA A 9 3.75 -1.55 4.00
N LEU A 10 3.21 -1.02 5.09
CA LEU A 10 2.72 0.35 5.18
C LEU A 10 3.85 1.36 4.98
N CYS A 11 4.99 1.17 5.66
CA CYS A 11 6.17 2.02 5.50
C CYS A 11 6.71 2.00 4.05
N LEU A 12 6.75 0.82 3.42
CA LEU A 12 7.15 0.68 2.03
C LEU A 12 6.20 1.39 1.07
N ALA A 13 4.89 1.29 1.30
CA ALA A 13 3.91 2.00 0.49
C ALA A 13 4.10 3.53 0.58
N VAL A 14 4.23 4.07 1.79
CA VAL A 14 4.49 5.51 2.01
C VAL A 14 5.80 5.95 1.34
N PHE A 15 6.85 5.14 1.45
CA PHE A 15 8.14 5.43 0.80
C PHE A 15 8.03 5.51 -0.74
N LEU A 16 7.27 4.60 -1.36
CA LEU A 16 7.02 4.62 -2.81
C LEU A 16 6.25 5.89 -3.23
N PHE A 17 5.28 6.33 -2.44
CA PHE A 17 4.58 7.58 -2.68
C PHE A 17 5.50 8.80 -2.55
N PHE A 18 6.40 8.79 -1.56
CA PHE A 18 7.40 9.84 -1.40
C PHE A 18 8.31 9.96 -2.63
N LEU A 19 8.84 8.83 -3.11
CA LEU A 19 9.61 8.77 -4.36
C LEU A 19 8.83 9.27 -5.58
N ALA A 20 7.55 8.90 -5.69
CA ALA A 20 6.70 9.36 -6.77
C ALA A 20 6.38 10.86 -6.72
N HIS A 21 6.36 11.45 -5.52
CA HIS A 21 6.09 12.87 -5.29
C HIS A 21 7.30 13.75 -5.60
N ASP A 22 8.51 13.27 -5.29
CA ASP A 22 9.77 13.97 -5.56
C ASP A 22 10.10 14.05 -7.07
N MET A 23 9.50 13.18 -7.88
CA MET A 23 9.73 13.17 -9.33
C MET A 23 8.94 14.23 -10.09
N GLU A 24 9.67 15.11 -10.79
CA GLU A 24 9.10 16.08 -11.72
C GLU A 24 8.66 15.42 -13.04
N GLY A 25 7.47 15.79 -13.51
CA GLY A 25 6.91 15.33 -14.79
C GLY A 25 6.16 13.99 -14.74
N ILE A 26 5.62 13.58 -15.89
CA ILE A 26 4.95 12.29 -16.06
C ILE A 26 5.99 11.31 -16.61
N SER A 27 6.43 10.38 -15.77
CA SER A 27 7.37 9.31 -16.14
C SER A 27 6.76 7.95 -15.84
N LEU A 28 7.10 6.94 -16.66
CA LEU A 28 6.69 5.55 -16.46
C LEU A 28 7.16 5.05 -15.07
N LEU A 29 8.32 5.51 -14.62
CA LEU A 29 8.88 5.20 -13.31
C LEU A 29 7.99 5.72 -12.18
N ARG A 30 7.54 6.98 -12.28
CA ARG A 30 6.63 7.62 -11.33
C ARG A 30 5.30 6.88 -11.24
N MET A 31 4.74 6.50 -12.39
CA MET A 31 3.53 5.66 -12.43
C MET A 31 3.77 4.30 -11.77
N GLY A 32 4.93 3.67 -12.01
CA GLY A 32 5.31 2.42 -11.37
C GLY A 32 5.35 2.51 -9.85
N TYR A 33 5.90 3.61 -9.30
CA TYR A 33 5.91 3.83 -7.85
C TYR A 33 4.52 4.04 -7.26
N ILE A 34 3.66 4.82 -7.93
CA ILE A 34 2.27 5.04 -7.50
C ILE A 34 1.51 3.71 -7.51
N VAL A 35 1.55 2.98 -8.61
CA VAL A 35 0.86 1.69 -8.75
C VAL A 35 1.41 0.68 -7.76
N GLY A 36 2.73 0.63 -7.55
CA GLY A 36 3.36 -0.22 -6.54
C GLY A 36 2.89 0.10 -5.12
N GLY A 37 2.80 1.38 -4.76
CA GLY A 37 2.30 1.83 -3.46
C GLY A 37 0.83 1.46 -3.24
N VAL A 38 -0.03 1.67 -4.24
CA VAL A 38 -1.45 1.28 -4.19
C VAL A 38 -1.59 -0.24 -4.03
N CYS A 39 -0.84 -1.03 -4.80
CA CYS A 39 -0.91 -2.49 -4.75
C CYS A 39 -0.49 -3.03 -3.37
N LEU A 40 0.57 -2.47 -2.78
CA LEU A 40 1.00 -2.80 -1.42
C LEU A 40 -0.08 -2.48 -0.37
N LEU A 41 -0.74 -1.33 -0.49
CA LEU A 41 -1.86 -0.97 0.39
C LEU A 41 -3.03 -1.93 0.25
N THR A 42 -3.44 -2.26 -0.99
CA THR A 42 -4.54 -3.20 -1.24
C THR A 42 -4.25 -4.59 -0.69
N LEU A 43 -3.04 -5.12 -0.91
CA LEU A 43 -2.61 -6.40 -0.34
C LEU A 43 -2.60 -6.36 1.18
N THR A 44 -2.10 -5.27 1.77
CA THR A 44 -2.09 -5.10 3.22
C THR A 44 -3.51 -5.07 3.77
N LEU A 45 -4.42 -4.32 3.17
CA LEU A 45 -5.83 -4.31 3.57
C LEU A 45 -6.46 -5.69 3.42
N PHE A 46 -6.25 -6.38 2.31
CA PHE A 46 -6.86 -7.69 2.07
C PHE A 46 -6.36 -8.78 3.05
N ILE A 47 -5.07 -8.75 3.40
CA ILE A 47 -4.48 -9.74 4.31
C ILE A 47 -4.80 -9.43 5.77
N PHE A 48 -4.87 -8.16 6.14
CA PHE A 48 -4.92 -7.72 7.54
C PHE A 48 -6.26 -7.19 8.01
N VAL A 49 -7.07 -6.64 7.11
CA VAL A 49 -8.43 -6.21 7.42
C VAL A 49 -9.34 -7.39 7.09
N PRO A 50 -9.81 -8.16 8.10
CA PRO A 50 -10.84 -9.15 7.83
C PRO A 50 -12.05 -8.43 7.23
N PRO A 51 -12.73 -9.03 6.23
CA PRO A 51 -14.02 -8.51 5.79
C PRO A 51 -14.90 -8.37 7.02
N LYS A 52 -15.61 -7.25 7.14
CA LYS A 52 -16.68 -7.15 8.13
C LYS A 52 -17.72 -8.20 7.76
N THR A 53 -17.61 -9.39 8.35
CA THR A 53 -18.77 -10.24 8.53
C THR A 53 -19.61 -9.50 9.54
N ASP A 54 -20.64 -8.82 9.06
CA ASP A 54 -21.73 -8.39 9.90
C ASP A 54 -22.33 -9.68 10.50
N GLU A 55 -21.83 -10.08 11.68
CA GLU A 55 -22.55 -10.99 12.57
C GLU A 55 -23.76 -10.20 13.10
N SER A 56 -24.81 -10.15 12.30
CA SER A 56 -26.12 -9.65 12.68
C SER A 56 -27.17 -10.26 11.76
N GLU A 57 -27.35 -11.59 11.86
CA GLU A 57 -28.67 -12.23 12.08
C GLU A 57 -28.48 -13.69 12.51
#